data_AF-A0A662GAV6-F1
#
_entry.id   AF-A0A662GAV6-F1
#
_cell.length_a   1.000
_cell.length_b   1.000
_cell.length_c   1.000
_cell.angle_alpha   90.00
_cell.angle_beta   90.00
_cell.angle_gamma   90.00
#
_symmetry.space_group_name_H-M   'P 1'
#
loop_
_entity.id
_entity.type
_entity.pdbx_description
1 polymer ?
#
loop_
_entity_poly.entity_id
_entity_poly.type
_entity_poly.pdbx_seq_one_letter_code
_entity_poly.pdbx_strand_id
1 'polypeptide(L)' 'MVEDAVILRDIGGFLEGVLAKVSSLLERLGSRRLWIGSGEWIWILKPDVKLGEEIFYELE' A
#
# COMPACT_ATOMS: atom_id res chain seq x y z
N MET A 1 20.91 2.15 -23.75
CA MET A 1 19.83 3.15 -23.91
C MET A 1 19.87 4.03 -22.67
N VAL A 2 19.90 5.35 -22.82
CA VAL A 2 19.83 6.29 -21.69
C VAL A 2 18.49 6.98 -21.83
N GLU A 3 17.62 6.79 -20.84
CA GLU A 3 16.30 7.42 -20.79
C GLU A 3 16.43 8.73 -20.00
N ASP A 4 15.82 9.80 -20.51
CA ASP A 4 15.67 11.04 -19.74
C ASP A 4 14.71 10.79 -18.58
N ALA A 5 15.21 10.95 -17.35
CA ALA A 5 14.40 10.82 -16.14
C ALA A 5 14.05 12.20 -15.58
N VAL A 6 12.79 12.39 -15.20
CA VAL A 6 12.33 13.57 -14.46
C VAL A 6 12.21 13.20 -12.98
N ILE A 7 12.94 13.90 -12.12
CA ILE A 7 12.80 13.74 -10.67
C ILE A 7 11.59 14.55 -10.21
N LEU A 8 10.55 13.85 -9.75
CA LEU A 8 9.42 14.47 -9.06
C LEU A 8 9.79 14.72 -7.60
N ARG A 9 9.67 15.96 -7.15
CA ARG A 9 9.89 16.36 -5.76
C ARG A 9 8.54 16.58 -5.09
N ASP A 10 8.28 15.86 -4.00
CA ASP A 10 7.07 16.03 -3.20
C ASP A 10 7.19 17.24 -2.26
N ILE A 11 7.14 18.43 -2.85
CA ILE A 11 7.23 19.68 -2.10
C ILE A 11 5.94 19.86 -1.30
N GLY A 12 6.06 19.88 0.04
CA GLY A 12 4.92 20.00 0.94
C GLY A 12 4.34 18.67 1.42
N GLY A 13 4.94 17.53 1.05
CA GLY A 13 4.60 16.22 1.62
C GLY A 13 3.21 15.71 1.22
N PHE A 14 2.72 16.07 0.04
CA PHE A 14 1.40 15.63 -0.40
C PHE A 14 1.38 14.12 -0.62
N LEU A 15 2.34 13.58 -1.37
CA LEU A 15 2.44 12.15 -1.63
C LEU A 15 2.75 11.39 -0.34
N GLU A 16 3.67 11.90 0.48
CA GLU A 16 3.96 11.35 1.80
C GLU A 16 2.68 11.25 2.65
N GLY A 17 1.89 12.32 2.72
CA GLY A 17 0.63 12.34 3.47
C GLY A 17 -0.39 11.31 2.97
N VAL A 18 -0.54 11.16 1.66
CA VAL A 18 -1.41 10.12 1.09
C VAL A 18 -0.90 8.71 1.44
N LEU A 19 0.41 8.47 1.31
CA LEU A 19 1.00 7.17 1.64
C LEU A 19 0.89 6.84 3.12
N ALA A 20 1.01 7.84 4.00
CA ALA A 20 0.82 7.67 5.45
C ALA A 20 -0.62 7.20 5.77
N LYS A 21 -1.63 7.83 5.17
CA LYS A 21 -3.04 7.44 5.33
C LYS A 21 -3.30 6.00 4.86
N VAL A 22 -2.74 5.63 3.70
CA VAL A 22 -2.82 4.26 3.18
C VAL A 22 -2.11 3.29 4.13
N SER A 23 -0.92 3.63 4.61
CA SER A 23 -0.17 2.81 5.58
C SER A 23 -0.98 2.55 6.85
N SER A 24 -1.56 3.60 7.44
CA SER A 24 -2.41 3.48 8.63
C SER A 24 -3.67 2.64 8.36
N LEU A 25 -4.28 2.76 7.18
CA LEU A 25 -5.40 1.89 6.81
C LEU A 25 -4.97 0.42 6.77
N LEU A 26 -3.86 0.11 6.08
CA LEU A 26 -3.34 -1.25 5.97
C LEU A 26 -3.00 -1.85 7.35
N GLU A 27 -2.41 -1.07 8.24
CA GLU A 27 -2.17 -1.47 9.64
C GLU A 27 -3.47 -1.83 10.36
N ARG A 28 -4.50 -0.98 10.26
CA ARG A 28 -5.83 -1.25 10.87
C ARG A 28 -6.48 -2.50 10.31
N LEU A 29 -6.28 -2.81 9.03
CA LEU A 29 -6.79 -4.02 8.38
C LEU A 29 -5.99 -5.28 8.73
N GLY A 30 -4.90 -5.16 9.49
CA GLY A 30 -4.02 -6.28 9.79
C GLY A 30 -3.25 -6.75 8.56
N SER A 31 -3.00 -5.86 7.59
CA SER A 31 -2.23 -6.16 6.40
C SER A 31 -0.88 -6.72 6.78
N ARG A 32 -0.47 -7.79 6.08
CA ARG A 32 0.82 -8.42 6.32
C ARG A 32 1.41 -8.96 5.03
N ARG A 33 2.74 -8.91 4.98
CA ARG A 33 3.52 -9.57 3.94
C ARG A 33 3.76 -11.03 4.34
N LEU A 34 3.49 -11.94 3.41
CA LEU A 34 3.76 -13.37 3.55
C LEU A 34 4.82 -13.78 2.55
N TRP A 35 5.92 -14.33 3.03
CA TRP A 35 6.96 -14.92 2.19
C TRP A 35 6.51 -16.31 1.71
N ILE A 36 6.61 -16.54 0.40
CA ILE A 36 6.20 -17.81 -0.23
C ILE A 36 7.37 -18.55 -0.88
N GLY A 37 8.57 -17.95 -0.86
CA GLY A 37 9.78 -18.52 -1.43
C GLY A 37 11.00 -17.68 -1.08
N SER A 38 12.14 -18.03 -1.68
CA SER A 38 13.37 -17.23 -1.54
C SER A 38 13.26 -15.98 -2.38
N GLY A 39 13.06 -14.83 -1.74
CA GLY A 39 12.90 -13.54 -2.41
C GLY A 39 11.49 -13.25 -2.94
N GLU A 40 10.55 -14.18 -2.78
CA GLU A 40 9.17 -14.03 -3.25
C GLU A 40 8.21 -13.83 -2.08
N TRP A 41 7.31 -12.86 -2.23
CA TRP A 41 6.32 -12.56 -1.21
C TRP A 41 5.02 -12.08 -1.84
N ILE A 42 3.93 -12.26 -1.09
CA ILE A 42 2.61 -11.68 -1.38
C ILE A 42 2.17 -10.79 -0.22
N TRP A 43 1.31 -9.82 -0.50
CA TRP A 43 0.60 -9.07 0.53
C TRP A 43 -0.77 -9.69 0.78
N ILE A 44 -1.07 -9.93 2.04
CA ILE A 44 -2.43 -10.13 2.53
C ILE A 44 -2.90 -8.77 3.03
N LEU A 45 -3.84 -8.13 2.34
CA LEU A 45 -4.31 -6.79 2.69
C LEU A 45 -5.34 -6.81 3.83
N LYS A 46 -6.26 -7.78 3.83
CA LYS A 46 -7.27 -7.97 4.86
C LYS A 46 -7.36 -9.48 5.17
N PRO A 47 -6.72 -9.98 6.24
CA PRO A 47 -6.65 -11.43 6.51
C PRO A 47 -7.98 -12.11 6.77
N ASP A 48 -8.99 -11.35 7.21
CA ASP A 48 -10.33 -11.81 7.58
C ASP A 48 -11.38 -11.46 6.51
N VAL A 49 -10.95 -11.14 5.28
CA VAL A 49 -11.87 -10.85 4.16
C VAL A 49 -12.78 -12.04 3.86
N LYS A 50 -14.06 -11.77 3.65
CA LYS A 50 -15.08 -12.78 3.33
C LYS A 50 -15.46 -12.72 1.85
N LEU A 51 -15.84 -13.87 1.31
CA LEU A 51 -16.33 -13.95 -0.07
C LEU A 51 -17.60 -13.10 -0.22
N GLY A 52 -17.62 -12.22 -1.22
CA GLY A 52 -18.73 -11.29 -1.45
C GLY A 52 -18.74 -10.07 -0.54
N GLU A 53 -17.71 -9.86 0.29
CA GLU A 53 -17.54 -8.64 1.06
C GLU A 53 -17.20 -7.47 0.13
N GLU A 54 -18.06 -6.44 0.13
CA GLU A 54 -17.74 -5.15 -0.48
C GLU A 54 -16.93 -4.31 0.50
N ILE A 55 -15.84 -3.72 0.02
CA ILE A 55 -14.88 -2.99 0.84
C ILE A 55 -14.76 -1.56 0.32
N PHE A 56 -15.09 -0.59 1.16
CA PHE A 56 -14.94 0.83 0.88
C PHE A 56 -14.27 1.52 2.08
N TYR A 57 -13.25 2.34 1.81
CA TYR A 57 -12.58 3.16 2.82
C TYR A 57 -12.42 4.57 2.31
N GLU A 58 -12.69 5.53 3.19
CA GLU A 58 -12.28 6.91 2.99
C GLU A 58 -10.93 7.13 3.67
N LEU A 59 -10.00 7.74 2.93
CA LEU A 59 -8.70 8.13 3.47
C LEU A 59 -8.87 9.52 4.09
N GLU A 60 -9.23 9.57 5.38
CA GLU A 60 -9.29 10.80 6.17
C GLU A 60 -7.98 11.58 6.15
#